data_AF-A0A960BMM4-F1
#
_entry.id   AF-A0A960BMM4-F1
#
_cell.length_a   1.000
_cell.length_b   1.000
_cell.length_c   1.000
_cell.angle_alpha   90.00
_cell.angle_beta   90.00
_cell.angle_gamma   90.00
#
_symmetry.space_group_name_H-M   'P 1'
#
loop_
_entity.id
_entity.type
_entity.pdbx_description
1 polymer ?
#
loop_
_entity_poly.entity_id
_entity_poly.type
_entity_poly.pdbx_seq_one_letter_code
_entity_poly.pdbx_strand_id
1 'polypeptide(L)' 'MSRVVALASGAGSVVQALLDAAAVADYPVDVVALVSDQPDAGALGRAEAMGIA' A
#
# COMPACT_ATOMS: atom_id res chain seq x y z
N MET A 1 -3.33 -9.56 13.70
CA MET A 1 -3.49 -8.81 12.44
C MET A 1 -3.67 -7.34 12.77
N SER A 2 -2.76 -6.49 12.31
CA SER A 2 -2.84 -5.03 12.50
C SER A 2 -3.32 -4.37 11.21
N ARG A 3 -4.39 -3.58 11.31
CA ARG A 3 -4.90 -2.80 10.17
C ARG A 3 -4.11 -1.51 10.05
N VAL A 4 -3.52 -1.26 8.89
CA VAL A 4 -2.69 -0.08 8.67
C VAL A 4 -3.13 0.69 7.43
N VAL A 5 -2.96 2.01 7.50
CA VAL A 5 -3.04 2.90 6.36
C VAL A 5 -1.62 3.34 6.03
N ALA A 6 -1.19 3.13 4.79
CA ALA A 6 0.11 3.59 4.32
C ALA A 6 0.01 5.03 3.79
N LEU A 7 1.06 5.82 3.99
CA LEU A 7 1.17 7.18 3.45
C LEU A 7 2.36 7.23 2.49
N ALA A 8 2.15 7.64 1.23
CA ALA A 8 3.23 7.78 0.27
C ALA A 8 2.94 8.80 -0.82
N SER A 9 3.93 9.61 -1.17
CA SER A 9 3.82 10.73 -2.12
C SER A 9 4.58 10.51 -3.44
N GLY A 10 5.30 9.39 -3.56
CA GLY A 10 6.24 9.14 -4.65
C GLY A 10 5.91 7.91 -5.50
N ALA A 11 6.94 7.36 -6.16
CA ALA A 11 6.80 6.20 -7.06
C ALA A 11 6.32 4.91 -6.38
N GLY A 12 6.40 4.82 -5.05
CA GLY A 12 5.80 3.74 -4.27
C GLY A 12 6.57 2.43 -4.23
N SER A 13 7.89 2.40 -4.44
CA SER A 13 8.68 1.16 -4.34
C SER A 13 8.63 0.53 -2.95
N VAL A 14 8.68 1.34 -1.88
CA VAL A 14 8.52 0.88 -0.50
C VAL A 14 7.09 0.39 -0.24
N VAL A 15 6.09 1.10 -0.78
CA VAL A 15 4.70 0.65 -0.70
C VAL A 15 4.53 -0.69 -1.38
N GLN A 16 5.08 -0.89 -2.58
CA GLN A 16 5.04 -2.16 -3.28
C GLN A 16 5.59 -3.30 -2.41
N ALA A 17 6.79 -3.12 -1.82
CA ALA A 17 7.38 -4.14 -0.96
C ALA A 17 6.52 -4.45 0.27
N LEU A 18 5.87 -3.45 0.86
CA LEU A 18 4.94 -3.65 1.97
C LEU A 18 3.67 -4.40 1.53
N LEU A 19 3.10 -4.03 0.39
CA LEU A 19 1.91 -4.69 -0.17
C LEU A 19 2.19 -6.15 -0.53
N ASP A 20 3.34 -6.42 -1.16
CA ASP A 20 3.79 -7.76 -1.49
C ASP A 20 3.96 -8.62 -0.22
N ALA A 21 4.52 -8.04 0.85
CA ALA A 21 4.64 -8.72 2.13
C ALA A 21 3.26 -8.97 2.78
N ALA A 22 2.35 -7.99 2.73
CA ALA A 22 1.00 -8.10 3.28
C ALA A 22 0.10 -9.11 2.53
N ALA A 23 0.43 -9.45 1.28
CA ALA A 23 -0.25 -10.52 0.54
C ALA A 23 0.10 -11.94 1.05
N VAL A 24 1.14 -12.09 1.87
CA VAL A 24 1.52 -13.37 2.48
C VAL A 24 0.61 -13.65 3.68
N ALA A 25 -0.02 -14.84 3.71
CA ALA A 25 -1.04 -15.22 4.69
C ALA A 25 -0.65 -15.02 6.16
N ASP A 26 0.63 -15.22 6.51
CA ASP A 26 1.13 -15.12 7.89
C ASP A 26 1.79 -13.76 8.20
N TYR A 27 1.73 -12.79 7.28
CA TYR A 27 2.25 -11.45 7.54
C TYR A 27 1.33 -10.72 8.53
N PRO A 28 1.86 -10.07 9.58
CA PRO A 28 1.04 -9.57 10.69
C PRO A 28 0.23 -8.31 10.37
N VAL A 29 0.24 -7.84 9.11
CA VAL A 29 -0.31 -6.56 8.68
C VAL A 29 -1.30 -6.74 7.54
N ASP A 30 -2.43 -6.06 7.66
CA ASP A 30 -3.46 -5.89 6.63
C ASP A 30 -3.43 -4.41 6.18
N VAL A 31 -3.00 -4.15 4.94
CA VAL A 31 -2.95 -2.79 4.39
C VAL A 31 -4.32 -2.46 3.81
N VAL A 32 -5.05 -1.57 4.49
CA VAL A 32 -6.46 -1.35 4.20
C VAL A 32 -6.73 -0.12 3.35
N ALA A 33 -5.76 0.79 3.29
CA ALA A 33 -5.79 1.97 2.42
C ALA A 33 -4.38 2.53 2.20
N LEU A 34 -4.20 3.26 1.11
CA LEU A 34 -3.04 4.11 0.85
C LEU A 34 -3.51 5.55 0.62
N VAL A 35 -2.93 6.51 1.36
CA VAL A 35 -3.22 7.93 1.18
C VAL A 35 -2.00 8.66 0.66
N SER A 36 -2.22 9.56 -0.29
CA SER A 36 -1.20 10.44 -0.84
C SER A 36 -1.66 11.89 -0.81
N ASP A 37 -0.74 12.81 -0.58
CA ASP A 37 -0.91 14.24 -0.85
C ASP A 37 -0.61 14.60 -2.32
N GLN A 38 -0.13 13.64 -3.12
CA GLN A 38 0.19 13.81 -4.54
C GLN A 38 -0.80 12.98 -5.38
N PRO A 39 -1.68 13.62 -6.16
CA PRO A 39 -2.73 12.90 -6.90
C PRO A 39 -2.19 11.94 -7.97
N ASP A 40 -0.98 12.22 -8.48
CA ASP A 40 -0.32 11.41 -9.52
C ASP A 40 0.76 10.49 -8.94
N ALA A 41 0.77 10.24 -7.62
CA ALA A 41 1.75 9.37 -7.00
C ALA A 41 1.64 7.94 -7.57
N GLY A 42 2.74 7.43 -8.13
CA GLY A 42 2.80 6.05 -8.62
C GLY A 42 2.48 5.00 -7.55
N ALA A 43 2.58 5.34 -6.27
CA ALA A 43 2.13 4.50 -5.16
C ALA A 43 0.61 4.21 -5.20
N LEU A 44 -0.23 5.18 -5.56
CA LEU A 44 -1.69 5.04 -5.63
C LEU A 44 -2.09 3.93 -6.61
N GLY A 45 -1.56 3.97 -7.84
CA GLY A 45 -1.83 2.94 -8.84
C GLY A 45 -1.36 1.54 -8.44
N ARG A 46 -0.33 1.43 -7.58
CA ARG A 46 0.11 0.13 -7.03
C ARG A 46 -0.87 -0.44 -6.01
N ALA A 47 -1.42 0.41 -5.14
CA ALA A 47 -2.47 0.00 -4.20
C ALA A 47 -3.75 -0.40 -4.94
N GLU A 48 -4.20 0.40 -5.91
CA GLU A 48 -5.37 0.11 -6.73
C GLU A 48 -5.24 -1.24 -7.48
N ALA A 49 -4.05 -1.54 -8.03
CA ALA A 49 -3.79 -2.80 -8.72
C ALA A 49 -3.92 -4.05 -7.81
N MET A 50 -3.85 -3.86 -6.49
CA MET A 50 -4.05 -4.90 -5.48
C MET A 50 -5.43 -4.84 -4.82
N GLY A 51 -6.33 -3.97 -5.31
CA GLY A 51 -7.68 -3.81 -4.77
C GLY A 51 -7.74 -3.07 -3.44
N ILE A 52 -6.72 -2.26 -3.14
CA ILE A 52 -6.63 -1.46 -1.91
C ILE A 52 -7.09 -0.03 -2.22
N ALA A 53 -7.90 0.52 -1.32
CA ALA A 53 -8.49 1.85 -1.42
C ALA A 53 -7.48 2.99 -1.26
#